data_AF-A0AAD4E6C7-F1
#
_entry.id   AF-A0AAD4E6C7-F1
#
_cell.length_a   1.000
_cell.length_b   1.000
_cell.length_c   1.000
_cell.angle_alpha   90.00
_cell.angle_beta   90.00
_cell.angle_gamma   90.00
#
_symmetry.space_group_name_H-M   'P 1'
#
loop_
_entity.id
_entity.type
_entity.pdbx_description
1 polymer ?
#
loop_
_entity_poly.entity_id
_entity_poly.type
_entity_poly.pdbx_seq_one_letter_code
_entity_poly.pdbx_strand_id
1 'polypeptide(L)'
;MPPTSSLRALQVKVPRRIAGRRFASHGPPQFNEPSGLLFGEKPPAPGQKRVKEEWENIWYVGMFGSMAMAAVLLYYKPDTSIQTWALREAKERMEARGEKYKYEPSS
;
A
#
# COMPACT_ATOMS: atom_id res chain seq x y z
N MET A 1 12.13 40.85 -58.51
CA MET A 1 11.53 40.31 -57.27
C MET A 1 12.47 39.23 -56.74
N PRO A 2 13.06 39.37 -55.53
CA PRO A 2 13.99 38.37 -55.02
C PRO A 2 13.24 37.10 -54.54
N PRO A 3 13.80 35.90 -54.70
CA PRO A 3 13.14 34.66 -54.30
C PRO A 3 13.21 34.43 -52.78
N THR A 4 12.05 34.12 -52.19
CA THR A 4 11.90 33.56 -50.85
C THR A 4 12.41 32.12 -50.84
N SER A 5 13.34 31.78 -49.96
CA SER A 5 13.68 30.37 -49.67
C SER A 5 14.18 30.19 -48.23
N SER A 6 13.24 29.70 -47.42
CA SER A 6 13.33 28.81 -46.27
C SER A 6 14.60 28.84 -45.39
N LEU A 7 14.41 29.29 -44.15
CA LEU A 7 15.32 29.05 -43.03
C LEU A 7 15.39 27.54 -42.74
N ARG A 8 16.56 26.95 -43.02
CA ARG A 8 16.87 25.55 -42.73
C ARG A 8 17.11 25.41 -41.22
N ALA A 9 16.15 24.85 -40.51
CA ALA A 9 16.26 24.55 -39.08
C ALA A 9 17.41 23.56 -38.81
N LEU A 10 18.29 23.92 -37.88
CA LEU A 10 19.34 23.04 -37.35
C LEU A 10 18.71 21.96 -36.47
N GLN A 11 18.70 20.71 -36.97
CA GLN A 11 18.34 19.54 -36.18
C GLN A 11 19.49 19.17 -35.24
N VAL A 12 19.30 19.32 -33.93
CA VAL A 12 20.24 18.86 -32.90
C VAL A 12 20.13 17.34 -32.77
N LYS A 13 21.18 16.62 -33.16
CA LYS A 13 21.28 15.17 -32.93
C LYS A 13 21.62 14.92 -31.46
N VAL A 14 20.64 14.44 -30.70
CA VAL A 14 20.84 13.95 -29.32
C VAL A 14 21.73 12.70 -29.34
N PRO A 15 22.74 12.57 -28.46
CA PRO A 15 23.61 11.39 -28.46
C PRO A 15 22.84 10.12 -28.06
N ARG A 16 23.12 9.05 -28.80
CA ARG A 16 22.54 7.71 -28.62
C ARG A 16 22.99 7.15 -27.27
N ARG A 17 22.03 6.77 -26.40
CA ARG A 17 22.33 6.16 -25.10
C ARG A 17 23.17 4.89 -25.29
N ILE A 18 24.30 4.82 -24.60
CA ILE A 18 25.13 3.60 -24.53
C ILE A 18 24.31 2.54 -23.79
N ALA A 19 23.90 1.49 -24.49
CA ALA A 19 23.24 0.35 -23.88
C ALA A 19 24.30 -0.48 -23.13
N GLY A 20 24.33 -0.38 -21.80
CA GLY A 20 25.11 -1.29 -20.97
C GLY A 20 24.59 -2.72 -21.12
N ARG A 21 25.48 -3.66 -21.44
CA ARG A 21 25.17 -5.10 -21.47
C ARG A 21 24.79 -5.55 -20.06
N ARG A 22 23.51 -5.87 -19.86
CA ARG A 22 23.01 -6.52 -18.64
C ARG A 22 23.14 -8.03 -18.82
N PHE A 23 23.99 -8.65 -18.01
CA PHE A 23 24.07 -10.11 -17.91
C PHE A 23 22.95 -10.61 -16.99
N ALA A 24 21.74 -10.74 -17.54
CA ALA A 24 20.66 -11.49 -16.89
C ALA A 24 20.64 -12.90 -17.50
N SER A 25 20.63 -13.93 -16.65
CA SER A 25 20.73 -15.36 -17.00
C SER A 25 19.46 -15.97 -17.63
N HIS A 26 18.52 -15.13 -18.07
CA HIS A 26 17.33 -15.55 -18.81
C HIS A 26 17.47 -15.05 -20.24
N GLY A 27 17.18 -15.93 -21.22
CA GLY A 27 17.31 -15.67 -22.65
C GLY A 27 16.64 -14.36 -23.11
N PRO A 28 16.90 -13.90 -24.35
CA PRO A 28 16.49 -12.59 -24.83
C PRO A 28 15.04 -12.29 -24.43
N PRO A 29 14.78 -11.16 -23.73
CA PRO A 29 13.44 -10.86 -23.25
C PRO A 29 12.51 -10.82 -24.45
N GLN A 30 11.46 -11.64 -24.42
CA GLN A 30 10.41 -11.59 -25.42
C GLN A 30 9.89 -10.16 -25.41
N PHE A 31 10.22 -9.40 -26.46
CA PHE A 31 9.89 -7.99 -26.54
C PHE A 31 8.37 -7.90 -26.68
N ASN A 32 7.68 -7.56 -25.58
CA ASN A 32 6.25 -7.34 -25.60
C ASN A 32 6.01 -5.98 -26.26
N GLU A 33 5.53 -6.02 -27.49
CA GLU A 33 5.17 -4.83 -28.25
C GLU A 33 4.11 -4.02 -27.46
N PRO A 34 4.17 -2.68 -27.46
CA PRO A 34 3.20 -1.86 -26.74
C PRO A 34 1.80 -2.00 -27.37
N SER A 35 1.04 -2.99 -26.91
CA SER A 35 -0.24 -3.43 -27.49
C SER A 35 -1.45 -2.62 -27.01
N GLY A 36 -1.26 -1.64 -26.12
CA GLY A 36 -2.35 -0.86 -25.51
C GLY A 36 -3.24 -1.68 -24.57
N LEU A 37 -2.88 -2.94 -24.31
CA LEU A 37 -3.60 -3.86 -23.45
C LEU A 37 -3.07 -3.75 -22.02
N LEU A 38 -3.97 -3.53 -21.06
CA LEU A 38 -3.62 -3.50 -19.64
C LEU A 38 -3.08 -4.89 -19.26
N PHE A 39 -1.78 -4.96 -18.94
CA PHE A 39 -1.04 -6.19 -18.60
C PHE A 39 -0.72 -7.14 -19.76
N GLY A 40 -0.89 -6.72 -21.03
CA GLY A 40 -0.53 -7.54 -22.21
C GLY A 40 -1.48 -8.70 -22.47
N GLU A 41 -2.60 -8.77 -21.75
CA GLU A 41 -3.61 -9.79 -21.92
C GLU A 41 -4.75 -9.29 -22.80
N LYS A 42 -5.21 -10.15 -23.70
CA LYS A 42 -6.41 -9.86 -24.49
C LYS A 42 -7.61 -9.81 -23.52
N PRO A 43 -8.42 -8.74 -23.52
CA PRO A 43 -9.62 -8.69 -22.70
C PRO A 43 -10.45 -9.92 -23.05
N PRO A 44 -10.96 -10.66 -22.05
CA PRO A 44 -11.83 -11.79 -22.31
C PRO A 44 -13.02 -11.30 -23.15
N ALA A 45 -13.49 -12.15 -24.06
CA ALA A 45 -14.66 -11.84 -24.90
C ALA A 45 -15.83 -11.39 -24.01
N PRO A 46 -16.70 -10.46 -24.46
CA PRO A 46 -17.82 -9.98 -23.65
C PRO A 46 -18.67 -11.17 -23.18
N GLY A 47 -18.66 -11.43 -21.88
CA GLY A 47 -19.31 -12.59 -21.25
C GLY A 47 -18.37 -13.62 -20.63
N GLN A 48 -17.06 -13.58 -20.90
CA GLN A 48 -16.08 -14.39 -20.18
C GLN A 48 -15.48 -13.62 -19.00
N LYS A 49 -15.52 -14.24 -17.82
CA LYS A 49 -14.93 -13.69 -16.60
C LYS A 49 -13.47 -14.12 -16.54
N ARG A 50 -12.58 -13.22 -16.10
CA ARG A 50 -11.18 -13.56 -15.84
C ARG A 50 -11.11 -14.75 -14.87
N VAL A 51 -10.33 -15.76 -15.24
CA VAL A 51 -10.03 -16.90 -14.35
C VAL A 51 -9.13 -16.36 -13.25
N LYS A 52 -9.52 -16.56 -11.99
CA LYS A 52 -8.66 -16.22 -10.86
C LYS A 52 -7.47 -17.16 -10.85
N GLU A 53 -6.29 -16.61 -10.69
CA GLU A 53 -5.07 -17.40 -10.53
C GLU A 53 -5.00 -18.00 -9.12
N GLU A 54 -4.42 -19.19 -8.97
CA GLU A 54 -4.35 -19.90 -7.66
C GLU A 54 -3.60 -19.11 -6.59
N TRP A 55 -2.64 -18.27 -6.98
CA TRP A 55 -1.89 -17.42 -6.06
C TRP A 55 -2.74 -16.29 -5.46
N GLU A 56 -3.76 -15.80 -6.18
CA GLU A 56 -4.61 -14.70 -5.71
C GLU A 56 -5.31 -15.11 -4.42
N ASN A 57 -5.80 -16.36 -4.34
CA ASN A 57 -6.47 -16.87 -3.15
C ASN A 57 -5.54 -16.89 -1.92
N ILE A 58 -4.32 -17.40 -2.08
CA ILE A 58 -3.32 -17.43 -1.00
C ILE A 58 -2.96 -16.01 -0.57
N TRP A 59 -2.82 -15.09 -1.51
CA TRP A 59 -2.53 -13.69 -1.21
C TRP A 59 -3.67 -13.03 -0.43
N TYR A 60 -4.92 -13.21 -0.87
CA TYR A 60 -6.08 -12.68 -0.16
C TYR A 60 -6.24 -13.28 1.23
N VAL A 61 -6.06 -14.59 1.37
CA VAL A 61 -6.12 -15.27 2.67
C VAL A 61 -4.98 -14.81 3.58
N GLY A 62 -3.76 -14.68 3.06
CA GLY A 62 -2.61 -14.18 3.82
C GLY A 62 -2.79 -12.72 4.26
N MET A 63 -3.21 -11.85 3.35
CA MET A 63 -3.42 -10.43 3.64
C MET A 63 -4.57 -10.22 4.62
N PHE A 64 -5.76 -10.74 4.34
CA PHE A 64 -6.92 -10.55 5.22
C PHE A 64 -6.81 -11.38 6.50
N GLY A 65 -6.23 -12.57 6.43
CA GLY A 65 -5.97 -13.41 7.59
C GLY A 65 -4.98 -12.78 8.56
N SER A 66 -3.88 -12.21 8.07
CA SER A 66 -2.92 -11.49 8.93
C SER A 66 -3.52 -10.23 9.55
N MET A 67 -4.32 -9.47 8.80
CA MET A 67 -5.00 -8.29 9.34
C MET A 67 -6.04 -8.65 10.40
N ALA A 68 -6.83 -9.72 10.18
CA ALA A 68 -7.77 -10.24 11.18
C ALA A 68 -7.03 -10.75 12.43
N MET A 69 -5.93 -11.49 12.25
CA MET A 69 -5.09 -11.96 13.35
C MET A 69 -4.52 -10.80 14.16
N ALA A 70 -4.01 -9.75 13.50
CA ALA A 70 -3.49 -8.55 14.16
C ALA A 70 -4.58 -7.84 14.97
N ALA A 71 -5.80 -7.71 14.42
CA ALA A 71 -6.92 -7.13 15.13
C ALA A 71 -7.28 -7.90 16.41
N VAL A 72 -7.34 -9.24 16.33
CA VAL A 72 -7.61 -10.10 17.48
C VAL A 72 -6.52 -9.96 18.54
N LEU A 73 -5.23 -9.99 18.13
CA LEU A 73 -4.11 -9.85 19.05
C LEU A 73 -4.09 -8.48 19.76
N LEU A 74 -4.42 -7.40 19.02
CA LEU A 74 -4.50 -6.07 19.60
C LEU A 74 -5.70 -5.92 20.54
N TYR A 75 -6.83 -6.56 20.24
CA TYR A 75 -8.01 -6.53 21.09
C TYR A 75 -7.79 -7.23 22.44
N TYR A 76 -7.13 -8.39 22.42
CA TYR A 76 -6.83 -9.15 23.65
C TYR A 76 -5.50 -8.76 24.30
N LYS A 77 -4.84 -7.70 23.83
CA LYS A 77 -3.59 -7.24 24.42
C LYS A 77 -3.84 -6.82 25.88
N PRO A 78 -3.11 -7.37 26.86
CA PRO A 78 -3.32 -7.04 28.26
C PRO A 78 -2.98 -5.57 28.54
N ASP A 79 -3.77 -4.93 29.41
CA ASP A 79 -3.52 -3.58 29.90
C ASP A 79 -2.31 -3.56 30.84
N THR A 80 -1.12 -3.36 30.29
CA THR A 80 0.14 -3.20 31.05
C THR A 80 0.46 -1.73 31.36
N SER A 81 -0.54 -0.86 31.38
CA SER A 81 -0.34 0.58 31.55
C SER A 81 -0.15 0.95 33.03
N ILE A 82 0.80 1.84 33.31
CA ILE A 82 1.01 2.36 34.68
C ILE A 82 -0.15 3.24 35.14
N GLN A 83 -0.87 3.86 34.20
CA GLN A 83 -2.00 4.74 34.50
C GLN A 83 -3.17 3.96 35.09
N THR A 84 -3.48 2.78 34.54
CA THR A 84 -4.53 1.91 35.11
C THR A 84 -4.19 1.45 36.51
N TRP A 85 -2.92 1.12 36.79
CA TRP A 85 -2.48 0.83 38.16
C TRP A 85 -2.62 2.06 39.07
N ALA A 86 -2.10 3.21 38.64
CA ALA A 86 -2.12 4.44 39.44
C ALA A 86 -3.55 4.91 39.75
N LEU A 87 -4.49 4.77 38.81
CA LEU A 87 -5.90 5.10 39.03
C LEU A 87 -6.56 4.18 40.07
N ARG A 88 -6.25 2.88 40.04
CA ARG A 88 -6.75 1.93 41.04
C ARG A 88 -6.21 2.25 42.43
N GLU A 89 -4.90 2.46 42.54
CA GLU A 89 -4.23 2.82 43.78
C GLU A 89 -4.73 4.17 44.33
N ALA A 90 -4.90 5.17 43.45
CA ALA A 90 -5.44 6.47 43.84
C ALA A 90 -6.88 6.33 44.37
N LYS A 91 -7.71 5.52 43.71
CA LYS A 91 -9.07 5.24 44.16
C LYS A 91 -9.09 4.57 45.54
N GLU A 92 -8.28 3.54 45.76
CA GLU A 92 -8.17 2.85 47.06
C GLU A 92 -7.72 3.80 48.17
N ARG A 93 -6.77 4.71 47.90
CA ARG A 93 -6.36 5.74 48.87
C ARG A 93 -7.43 6.79 49.15
N MET A 94 -8.23 7.17 48.15
CA MET A 94 -9.35 8.10 48.35
C MET A 94 -10.50 7.43 49.13
N GLU A 95 -10.79 6.16 48.86
CA GLU A 95 -11.76 5.36 49.62
C GLU A 95 -11.32 5.17 51.08
N ALA A 96 -10.03 4.90 51.32
CA ALA A 96 -9.46 4.82 52.67
C ALA A 96 -9.51 6.17 53.42
N ARG A 97 -9.45 7.30 52.69
CA ARG A 97 -9.62 8.65 53.25
C ARG A 97 -11.09 9.07 53.40
N GLY A 98 -12.03 8.28 52.87
CA GLY A 98 -13.46 8.56 52.95
C GLY A 98 -13.93 9.74 52.10
N GLU A 99 -13.16 10.19 51.11
CA GLU A 99 -13.54 11.30 50.22
C GLU A 99 -14.58 10.85 49.19
N LYS A 100 -15.67 11.63 49.03
CA LYS A 100 -16.72 11.38 48.03
C LYS A 100 -16.16 11.58 46.62
N TYR A 101 -15.98 10.49 45.88
CA TYR A 101 -15.47 10.49 44.50
C TYR A 101 -16.45 11.09 43.46
N LYS A 102 -17.72 11.29 43.84
CA LYS A 102 -18.74 11.86 42.96
C LYS A 102 -18.87 13.35 43.20
N TYR A 103 -18.65 14.12 42.13
CA TYR A 103 -19.07 15.50 42.05
C TYR A 103 -20.60 15.55 41.97
N GLU A 104 -21.24 16.08 43.00
CA GLU A 104 -22.66 16.42 42.99
C GLU A 104 -22.78 17.89 42.52
N PRO A 105 -23.29 18.15 41.30
CA PRO A 105 -23.53 19.52 40.88
C PRO A 105 -24.64 20.13 41.73
N SER A 106 -24.33 21.23 42.43
CA SER A 106 -25.34 22.05 43.12
C SER A 106 -26.26 22.65 42.05
N SER A 107 -27.55 22.31 42.10
CA SER A 107 -28.60 23.15 41.50
C SER A 107 -28.76 24.45 42.28
#